data_AF-A0A2H3GHQ1-F1
#
_entry.id   AF-A0A2H3GHQ1-F1
#
_cell.length_a   1.000
_cell.length_b   1.000
_cell.length_c   1.000
_cell.angle_alpha   90.00
_cell.angle_beta   90.00
_cell.angle_gamma   90.00
#
_symmetry.space_group_name_H-M   'P 1'
#
loop_
_entity.id
_entity.type
_entity.pdbx_description
1 polymer ?
#
loop_
_entity_poly.entity_id
_entity_poly.type
_entity_poly.pdbx_seq_one_letter_code
_entity_poly.pdbx_strand_id
1 'polypeptide(L)'
;MKGCFSVIVYENIISSMISTTQVQNGFCSTLLPMALSSQDTSALALLNAMMAVAMIHYSNSIYDAISFKLKAIQNLSQSLRTGRRSICTSTSQVQLAAVMMLCVYDVFDREEHNWHIHLNGAKEIIRRQRFTDTPGSSSDFLLTWWLYHDVLAAFNHPSCRLKESPGFVSTSALDAFSGDKSLIVGSLGCSVEVLEIIDRINMMRLHSAHDCLSTSTLRRCDLAMKLYNIRQLLAPIESSYSLRAHRILAIAELYRLATLLYLQRVHPIAEDDFTRPVYVQQALEVLKSLGVATSPWPVFVIACEVDEQDRVSILHTLDRMYSVRSIGNIKVLRDVIESIWKQQDLRSIRKAGQRVDWLQFVECDVPVPWFI
;
A
#
# COMPACT_ATOMS: atom_id res chain seq x y z
N MET A 1 -9.31 -21.10 24.20
CA MET A 1 -9.28 -21.77 22.88
C MET A 1 -9.27 -20.78 21.71
N LYS A 2 -10.24 -19.86 21.56
CA LYS A 2 -10.23 -18.88 20.44
C LYS A 2 -8.93 -18.06 20.32
N GLY A 3 -8.33 -17.66 21.45
CA GLY A 3 -7.08 -16.88 21.48
C GLY A 3 -5.85 -17.57 20.86
N CYS A 4 -5.57 -18.83 21.24
CA CYS A 4 -4.43 -19.56 20.66
C CYS A 4 -4.66 -19.89 19.18
N PHE A 5 -5.92 -20.15 18.80
CA PHE A 5 -6.27 -20.46 17.42
C PHE A 5 -6.02 -19.28 16.47
N SER A 6 -6.45 -18.06 16.81
CA SER A 6 -6.24 -16.95 15.87
C SER A 6 -4.79 -16.44 15.81
N VAL A 7 -3.94 -16.75 16.80
CA VAL A 7 -2.48 -16.53 16.67
C VAL A 7 -1.91 -17.46 15.60
N ILE A 8 -2.30 -18.73 15.59
CA ILE A 8 -1.89 -19.71 14.56
C ILE A 8 -2.38 -19.28 13.18
N VAL A 9 -3.62 -18.78 13.08
CA VAL A 9 -4.15 -18.22 11.82
C VAL A 9 -3.34 -17.01 11.37
N TYR A 10 -3.01 -16.09 12.29
CA TYR A 10 -2.21 -14.92 11.94
C TYR A 10 -0.83 -15.34 11.40
N GLU A 11 -0.12 -16.18 12.15
CA GLU A 11 1.23 -16.62 11.83
C GLU A 11 1.28 -17.34 10.47
N ASN A 12 0.41 -18.33 10.26
CA ASN A 12 0.49 -19.21 9.08
C ASN A 12 -0.23 -18.67 7.85
N ILE A 13 -1.22 -17.77 8.01
CA ILE A 13 -2.05 -17.29 6.90
C ILE A 13 -1.82 -15.80 6.70
N ILE A 14 -2.21 -14.97 7.68
CA ILE A 14 -2.25 -13.51 7.51
C ILE A 14 -0.86 -12.94 7.23
N SER A 15 0.14 -13.30 8.03
CA SER A 15 1.50 -12.75 7.91
C SER A 15 2.08 -12.98 6.51
N SER A 16 1.81 -14.15 5.91
CA SER A 16 2.26 -14.51 4.56
C SER A 16 1.41 -13.86 3.46
N MET A 17 0.14 -13.57 3.74
CA MET A 17 -0.80 -12.99 2.79
C MET A 17 -0.57 -11.50 2.56
N ILE A 18 -0.17 -10.77 3.61
CA ILE A 18 0.08 -9.32 3.59
C ILE A 18 1.55 -8.96 3.32
N SER A 19 2.39 -9.96 2.99
CA SER A 19 3.79 -9.79 2.61
C SER A 19 4.08 -10.42 1.26
N THR A 20 4.85 -9.73 0.42
CA THR A 20 5.33 -10.26 -0.87
C THR A 20 6.52 -11.20 -0.70
N THR A 21 7.34 -10.98 0.34
CA THR A 21 8.48 -11.84 0.69
C THR A 21 8.11 -12.76 1.86
N GLN A 22 8.72 -13.94 1.93
CA GLN A 22 8.42 -14.92 2.99
C GLN A 22 9.54 -15.07 4.02
N VAL A 23 10.80 -14.94 3.59
CA VAL A 23 11.97 -15.10 4.48
C VAL A 23 12.22 -13.83 5.27
N GLN A 24 12.13 -12.66 4.63
CA GLN A 24 12.23 -11.35 5.29
C GLN A 24 10.84 -10.77 5.59
N ASN A 25 9.96 -11.58 6.16
CA ASN A 25 8.60 -11.16 6.48
C ASN A 25 8.55 -10.50 7.87
N GLY A 26 8.54 -9.17 7.92
CA GLY A 26 8.46 -8.42 9.18
C GLY A 26 7.12 -8.58 9.92
N PHE A 27 6.03 -8.94 9.24
CA PHE A 27 4.76 -9.24 9.91
C PHE A 27 4.85 -10.49 10.80
N CYS A 28 5.72 -11.44 10.45
CA CYS A 28 6.02 -12.59 11.30
C CYS A 28 7.22 -12.32 12.21
N SER A 29 8.37 -11.97 11.64
CA SER A 29 9.65 -11.87 12.35
C SER A 29 9.79 -10.67 13.28
N THR A 30 9.00 -9.60 13.10
CA THR A 30 9.02 -8.39 13.93
C THR A 30 7.76 -8.26 14.78
N LEU A 31 6.57 -8.32 14.15
CA LEU A 31 5.30 -8.08 14.84
C LEU A 31 4.94 -9.17 15.86
N LEU A 32 5.14 -10.45 15.51
CA LEU A 32 4.76 -11.54 16.41
C LEU A 32 5.59 -11.52 17.70
N PRO A 33 6.94 -11.37 17.67
CA PRO A 33 7.71 -11.13 18.88
C PRO A 33 7.25 -9.89 19.65
N MET A 34 6.99 -8.75 18.99
CA MET A 34 6.49 -7.54 19.66
C MET A 34 5.18 -7.78 20.43
N ALA A 35 4.27 -8.56 19.87
CA ALA A 35 2.97 -8.87 20.47
C ALA A 35 3.05 -9.84 21.66
N LEU A 36 4.09 -10.69 21.69
CA LEU A 36 4.22 -11.79 22.66
C LEU A 36 5.31 -11.55 23.72
N SER A 37 6.20 -10.59 23.52
CA SER A 37 7.36 -10.36 24.42
C SER A 37 6.97 -9.77 25.78
N SER A 38 5.82 -9.10 25.89
CA SER A 38 5.35 -8.51 27.15
C SER A 38 3.83 -8.63 27.28
N GLN A 39 3.32 -8.35 28.48
CA GLN A 39 1.87 -8.25 28.76
C GLN A 39 1.44 -6.80 29.05
N ASP A 40 2.23 -5.83 28.60
CA ASP A 40 1.86 -4.43 28.75
C ASP A 40 0.71 -4.04 27.79
N THR A 41 0.13 -2.86 28.02
CA THR A 41 -1.03 -2.40 27.24
C THR A 41 -0.70 -2.16 25.76
N SER A 42 0.55 -1.90 25.38
CA SER A 42 0.92 -1.79 23.96
C SER A 42 0.98 -3.16 23.29
N ALA A 43 1.60 -4.16 23.93
CA ALA A 43 1.68 -5.52 23.39
C ALA A 43 0.28 -6.16 23.31
N LEU A 44 -0.55 -5.96 24.33
CA LEU A 44 -1.95 -6.39 24.30
C LEU A 44 -2.75 -5.67 23.19
N ALA A 45 -2.45 -4.40 22.91
CA ALA A 45 -3.11 -3.69 21.80
C ALA A 45 -2.75 -4.33 20.45
N LEU A 46 -1.46 -4.55 20.20
CA LEU A 46 -0.96 -5.19 18.98
C LEU A 46 -1.53 -6.59 18.81
N LEU A 47 -1.45 -7.42 19.87
CA LEU A 47 -1.99 -8.78 19.85
C LEU A 47 -3.48 -8.76 19.50
N ASN A 48 -4.30 -7.94 20.16
CA ASN A 48 -5.73 -7.88 19.86
C ASN A 48 -5.99 -7.35 18.43
N ALA A 49 -5.19 -6.43 17.89
CA ALA A 49 -5.32 -5.98 16.51
C ALA A 49 -5.01 -7.10 15.51
N MET A 50 -3.93 -7.85 15.71
CA MET A 50 -3.58 -9.03 14.92
C MET A 50 -4.69 -10.09 14.96
N MET A 51 -5.24 -10.34 16.14
CA MET A 51 -6.34 -11.29 16.36
C MET A 51 -7.62 -10.84 15.66
N ALA A 52 -7.92 -9.53 15.65
CA ALA A 52 -9.06 -9.00 14.92
C ALA A 52 -8.94 -9.28 13.41
N VAL A 53 -7.75 -9.03 12.82
CA VAL A 53 -7.49 -9.33 11.40
C VAL A 53 -7.57 -10.83 11.10
N ALA A 54 -7.00 -11.67 11.97
CA ALA A 54 -7.08 -13.12 11.81
C ALA A 54 -8.53 -13.63 11.88
N MET A 55 -9.33 -13.09 12.80
CA MET A 55 -10.71 -13.50 12.99
C MET A 55 -11.61 -13.05 11.84
N ILE A 56 -11.51 -11.79 11.38
CA ILE A 56 -12.35 -11.32 10.26
C ILE A 56 -12.08 -12.14 9.00
N HIS A 57 -10.82 -12.51 8.75
CA HIS A 57 -10.47 -13.38 7.62
C HIS A 57 -10.96 -14.82 7.83
N TYR A 58 -10.74 -15.41 9.01
CA TYR A 58 -11.07 -16.83 9.25
C TYR A 58 -12.57 -17.10 9.30
N SER A 59 -13.32 -16.32 10.08
CA SER A 59 -14.76 -16.56 10.25
C SER A 59 -15.60 -15.84 9.21
N ASN A 60 -14.99 -14.95 8.40
CA ASN A 60 -15.70 -14.07 7.48
C ASN A 60 -16.85 -13.31 8.17
N SER A 61 -16.65 -12.98 9.46
CA SER A 61 -17.66 -12.43 10.36
C SER A 61 -17.07 -11.30 11.19
N ILE A 62 -17.53 -10.08 10.90
CA ILE A 62 -17.18 -8.86 11.64
C ILE A 62 -17.53 -9.03 13.14
N TYR A 63 -18.64 -9.70 13.44
CA TYR A 63 -19.10 -9.92 14.82
C TYR A 63 -18.08 -10.68 15.68
N ASP A 64 -17.38 -11.67 15.11
CA ASP A 64 -16.36 -12.42 15.85
C ASP A 64 -15.08 -11.60 16.07
N ALA A 65 -14.77 -10.69 15.14
CA ALA A 65 -13.55 -9.89 15.14
C ALA A 65 -13.67 -8.59 15.95
N ILE A 66 -14.87 -8.00 16.04
CA ILE A 66 -15.10 -6.67 16.63
C ILE A 66 -14.68 -6.60 18.09
N SER A 67 -14.87 -7.69 18.85
CA SER A 67 -14.47 -7.74 20.26
C SER A 67 -12.96 -7.58 20.45
N PHE A 68 -12.16 -8.11 19.52
CA PHE A 68 -10.71 -7.95 19.50
C PHE A 68 -10.33 -6.54 19.05
N LYS A 69 -10.98 -6.00 18.00
CA LYS A 69 -10.75 -4.61 17.56
C LYS A 69 -10.98 -3.61 18.71
N LEU A 70 -12.09 -3.73 19.43
CA LEU A 70 -12.42 -2.84 20.56
C LEU A 70 -11.37 -2.94 21.68
N LYS A 71 -10.93 -4.14 22.03
CA LYS A 71 -9.85 -4.34 23.01
C LYS A 71 -8.54 -3.72 22.54
N ALA A 72 -8.21 -3.87 21.26
CA ALA A 72 -7.01 -3.26 20.67
C ALA A 72 -7.04 -1.73 20.80
N ILE A 73 -8.16 -1.09 20.45
CA ILE A 73 -8.34 0.36 20.56
C ILE A 73 -8.26 0.82 22.03
N GLN A 74 -8.92 0.10 22.95
CA GLN A 74 -8.90 0.43 24.38
C GLN A 74 -7.48 0.36 24.95
N ASN A 75 -6.77 -0.75 24.69
CA ASN A 75 -5.40 -0.98 25.14
C ASN A 75 -4.42 0.04 24.54
N LEU A 76 -4.56 0.35 23.24
CA LEU A 76 -3.74 1.36 22.56
C LEU A 76 -3.98 2.75 23.16
N SER A 77 -5.24 3.12 23.38
CA SER A 77 -5.61 4.39 24.01
C SER A 77 -5.02 4.52 25.42
N GLN A 78 -5.07 3.46 26.22
CA GLN A 78 -4.45 3.42 27.54
C GLN A 78 -2.92 3.55 27.44
N SER A 79 -2.28 2.81 26.54
CA SER A 79 -0.83 2.88 26.33
C SER A 79 -0.36 4.28 25.94
N LEU A 80 -1.06 4.94 25.01
CA LEU A 80 -0.75 6.30 24.56
C LEU A 80 -0.95 7.37 25.65
N ARG A 81 -1.86 7.13 26.62
CA ARG A 81 -2.04 8.01 27.79
C ARG A 81 -0.91 7.85 28.79
N THR A 82 -0.52 6.62 29.09
CA THR A 82 0.54 6.31 30.07
C THR A 82 1.94 6.68 29.57
N GLY A 83 2.19 6.53 28.27
CA GLY A 83 3.48 6.83 27.62
C GLY A 83 3.89 8.31 27.61
N ARG A 84 3.04 9.23 28.10
CA ARG A 84 3.39 10.67 28.21
C ARG A 84 4.41 10.98 29.31
N ARG A 85 4.74 10.02 30.19
CA ARG A 85 5.58 10.25 31.38
C ARG A 85 6.98 9.62 31.31
N SER A 86 7.24 8.69 30.38
CA SER A 86 8.57 8.16 30.06
C SER A 86 8.51 7.53 28.66
N ILE A 87 9.34 8.01 27.72
CA ILE A 87 9.35 7.55 26.32
C ILE A 87 10.31 6.38 26.22
N CYS A 88 9.79 5.15 26.15
CA CYS A 88 10.59 3.97 25.83
C CYS A 88 10.45 3.66 24.33
N THR A 89 11.57 3.64 23.60
CA THR A 89 11.60 3.42 22.14
C THR A 89 10.98 2.09 21.72
N SER A 90 11.08 1.05 22.55
CA SER A 90 10.42 -0.23 22.30
C SER A 90 8.89 -0.14 22.38
N THR A 91 8.33 0.52 23.39
CA THR A 91 6.87 0.72 23.53
C THR A 91 6.29 1.50 22.36
N SER A 92 7.04 2.50 21.90
CA SER A 92 6.75 3.30 20.70
C SER A 92 6.61 2.45 19.42
N GLN A 93 7.50 1.48 19.21
CA GLN A 93 7.42 0.50 18.10
C GLN A 93 6.18 -0.38 18.19
N VAL A 94 5.86 -0.88 19.38
CA VAL A 94 4.67 -1.72 19.56
C VAL A 94 3.38 -0.91 19.36
N GLN A 95 3.33 0.34 19.79
CA GLN A 95 2.21 1.25 19.54
C GLN A 95 2.02 1.52 18.04
N LEU A 96 3.11 1.79 17.31
CA LEU A 96 3.08 1.98 15.86
C LEU A 96 2.58 0.72 15.13
N ALA A 97 3.11 -0.44 15.50
CA ALA A 97 2.66 -1.73 14.96
C ALA A 97 1.17 -1.97 15.24
N ALA A 98 0.69 -1.67 16.46
CA ALA A 98 -0.70 -1.86 16.83
C ALA A 98 -1.66 -0.98 16.01
N VAL A 99 -1.33 0.30 15.83
CA VAL A 99 -2.15 1.21 15.02
C VAL A 99 -2.13 0.83 13.54
N MET A 100 -0.99 0.38 13.01
CA MET A 100 -0.89 -0.08 11.63
C MET A 100 -1.66 -1.39 11.41
N MET A 101 -1.72 -2.29 12.40
CA MET A 101 -2.58 -3.48 12.32
C MET A 101 -4.08 -3.13 12.39
N LEU A 102 -4.45 -2.05 13.10
CA LEU A 102 -5.81 -1.50 13.02
C LEU A 102 -6.10 -0.92 11.62
N CYS A 103 -5.13 -0.26 10.97
CA CYS A 103 -5.27 0.10 9.55
C CYS A 103 -5.53 -1.13 8.68
N VAL A 104 -4.82 -2.24 8.90
CA VAL A 104 -5.01 -3.48 8.13
C VAL A 104 -6.39 -4.08 8.37
N TYR A 105 -6.89 -4.06 9.60
CA TYR A 105 -8.26 -4.50 9.90
C TYR A 105 -9.29 -3.80 9.01
N ASP A 106 -9.18 -2.47 8.89
CA ASP A 106 -10.14 -1.65 8.16
C ASP A 106 -10.16 -1.93 6.65
N VAL A 107 -9.17 -2.63 6.09
CA VAL A 107 -9.16 -3.00 4.66
C VAL A 107 -9.66 -4.42 4.46
N PHE A 108 -9.52 -5.28 5.46
CA PHE A 108 -10.21 -6.57 5.48
C PHE A 108 -11.73 -6.36 5.62
N ASP A 109 -12.15 -5.34 6.36
CA ASP A 109 -13.55 -4.96 6.53
C ASP A 109 -14.01 -3.98 5.45
N ARG A 110 -14.78 -4.45 4.47
CA ARG A 110 -15.27 -3.60 3.37
C ARG A 110 -16.18 -2.45 3.83
N GLU A 111 -16.78 -2.54 5.02
CA GLU A 111 -17.79 -1.59 5.51
C GLU A 111 -17.15 -0.50 6.39
N GLU A 112 -15.87 -0.68 6.71
CA GLU A 112 -15.10 0.19 7.58
C GLU A 112 -14.32 1.22 6.75
N HIS A 113 -14.45 2.49 7.12
CA HIS A 113 -13.87 3.61 6.35
C HIS A 113 -12.89 4.45 7.19
N ASN A 114 -12.48 3.93 8.34
CA ASN A 114 -11.71 4.65 9.37
C ASN A 114 -10.18 4.50 9.24
N TRP A 115 -9.70 3.88 8.16
CA TRP A 115 -8.26 3.62 7.95
C TRP A 115 -7.40 4.89 8.06
N HIS A 116 -7.94 6.02 7.59
CA HIS A 116 -7.27 7.33 7.60
C HIS A 116 -7.04 7.86 9.02
N ILE A 117 -7.93 7.53 9.96
CA ILE A 117 -7.78 7.90 11.38
C ILE A 117 -6.58 7.17 11.97
N HIS A 118 -6.47 5.86 11.70
CA HIS A 118 -5.37 5.04 12.16
C HIS A 118 -4.04 5.45 11.51
N LEU A 119 -4.04 5.75 10.20
CA LEU A 119 -2.84 6.18 9.48
C LEU A 119 -2.32 7.54 9.99
N ASN A 120 -3.22 8.49 10.25
CA ASN A 120 -2.87 9.76 10.88
C ASN A 120 -2.36 9.57 12.32
N GLY A 121 -2.93 8.62 13.06
CA GLY A 121 -2.43 8.21 14.37
C GLY A 121 -1.00 7.69 14.31
N ALA A 122 -0.69 6.82 13.34
CA ALA A 122 0.65 6.29 13.09
C ALA A 122 1.65 7.42 12.76
N LYS A 123 1.25 8.35 11.89
CA LYS A 123 2.06 9.53 11.55
C LYS A 123 2.41 10.38 12.77
N GLU A 124 1.45 10.61 13.66
CA GLU A 124 1.69 11.38 14.88
C GLU A 124 2.60 10.65 15.89
N ILE A 125 2.51 9.32 15.96
CA ILE A 125 3.43 8.48 16.76
C ILE A 125 4.86 8.64 16.24
N ILE A 126 5.07 8.48 14.92
CA ILE A 126 6.38 8.64 14.26
C ILE A 126 6.97 10.04 14.54
N ARG A 127 6.16 11.09 14.34
CA ARG A 127 6.59 12.48 14.54
C ARG A 127 6.99 12.77 15.99
N ARG A 128 6.20 12.30 16.97
CA ARG A 128 6.46 12.57 18.39
C ARG A 128 7.68 11.87 18.94
N GLN A 129 7.99 10.70 18.40
CA GLN A 129 8.97 9.79 18.98
C GLN A 129 10.31 9.82 18.25
N ARG A 130 10.47 10.72 17.26
CA ARG A 130 11.67 10.84 16.42
C ARG A 130 12.13 9.47 15.91
N PHE A 131 11.17 8.70 15.42
CA PHE A 131 11.39 7.33 14.96
C PHE A 131 12.50 7.20 13.91
N THR A 132 12.68 8.28 13.13
CA THR A 132 13.70 8.47 12.11
C THR A 132 15.12 8.57 12.66
N ASP A 133 15.27 8.82 13.97
CA ASP A 133 16.57 8.97 14.63
C ASP A 133 17.07 7.63 15.24
N THR A 134 16.26 6.57 15.18
CA THR A 134 16.57 5.24 15.73
C THR A 134 16.66 4.18 14.63
N PRO A 135 17.81 4.07 13.93
CA PRO A 135 17.99 3.12 12.85
C PRO A 135 17.98 1.67 13.37
N GLY A 136 17.45 0.75 12.57
CA GLY A 136 17.44 -0.68 12.89
C GLY A 136 16.37 -1.43 12.10
N SER A 137 16.55 -2.74 11.93
CA SER A 137 15.67 -3.56 11.08
C SER A 137 14.18 -3.50 11.45
N SER A 138 13.85 -3.47 12.75
CA SER A 138 12.47 -3.34 13.21
C SER A 138 11.89 -1.95 12.93
N SER A 139 12.69 -0.89 13.09
CA SER A 139 12.30 0.48 12.74
C SER A 139 12.10 0.61 11.23
N ASP A 140 13.03 0.09 10.43
CA ASP A 140 12.98 0.12 8.97
C ASP A 140 11.75 -0.59 8.43
N PHE A 141 11.41 -1.77 8.97
CA PHE A 141 10.18 -2.48 8.60
C PHE A 141 8.92 -1.64 8.92
N LEU A 142 8.81 -1.11 10.14
CA LEU A 142 7.63 -0.35 10.55
C LEU A 142 7.50 0.97 9.76
N LEU A 143 8.62 1.65 9.50
CA LEU A 143 8.67 2.89 8.73
C LEU A 143 8.33 2.65 7.26
N THR A 144 8.91 1.64 6.62
CA THR A 144 8.58 1.30 5.22
C THR A 144 7.14 0.85 5.08
N TRP A 145 6.62 0.05 6.02
CA TRP A 145 5.22 -0.36 6.03
C TRP A 145 4.28 0.84 6.19
N TRP A 146 4.55 1.76 7.12
CA TRP A 146 3.78 3.01 7.23
C TRP A 146 3.89 3.88 5.96
N LEU A 147 5.09 4.04 5.43
CA LEU A 147 5.39 4.88 4.27
C LEU A 147 4.61 4.40 3.04
N TYR A 148 4.53 3.09 2.81
CA TYR A 148 3.69 2.51 1.76
C TYR A 148 2.25 3.05 1.79
N HIS A 149 1.64 2.93 2.95
CA HIS A 149 0.27 3.34 3.19
C HIS A 149 0.13 4.86 3.01
N ASP A 150 1.04 5.63 3.59
CA ASP A 150 1.03 7.09 3.48
C ASP A 150 1.21 7.59 2.02
N VAL A 151 2.08 6.96 1.22
CA VAL A 151 2.25 7.28 -0.22
C VAL A 151 1.00 6.95 -1.02
N LEU A 152 0.36 5.80 -0.77
CA LEU A 152 -0.86 5.42 -1.49
C LEU A 152 -2.11 6.20 -1.00
N ALA A 153 -2.12 6.69 0.23
CA ALA A 153 -3.09 7.71 0.66
C ALA A 153 -2.95 9.01 -0.13
N ALA A 154 -1.73 9.47 -0.35
CA ALA A 154 -1.47 10.67 -1.15
C ALA A 154 -1.84 10.49 -2.62
N PHE A 155 -1.78 9.27 -3.17
CA PHE A 155 -2.32 8.96 -4.49
C PHE A 155 -3.84 9.18 -4.54
N ASN A 156 -4.58 8.74 -3.52
CA ASN A 156 -6.03 8.91 -3.44
C ASN A 156 -6.43 10.37 -3.22
N HIS A 157 -5.74 11.06 -2.31
CA HIS A 157 -6.04 12.44 -1.95
C HIS A 157 -4.77 13.29 -1.86
N PRO A 158 -4.25 13.81 -2.99
CA PRO A 158 -3.01 14.60 -2.99
C PRO A 158 -3.04 15.81 -2.07
N SER A 159 -4.22 16.41 -1.88
CA SER A 159 -4.44 17.56 -1.01
C SER A 159 -4.16 17.29 0.48
N CYS A 160 -4.08 16.03 0.92
CA CYS A 160 -3.67 15.70 2.28
C CYS A 160 -2.26 16.23 2.60
N ARG A 161 -1.38 16.31 1.58
CA ARG A 161 -0.01 16.82 1.69
C ARG A 161 0.07 18.34 1.87
N LEU A 162 -0.95 19.11 1.46
CA LEU A 162 -0.97 20.58 1.62
C LEU A 162 -1.13 21.03 3.08
N LYS A 163 -1.74 20.18 3.91
CA LYS A 163 -1.98 20.48 5.34
C LYS A 163 -0.74 20.22 6.21
N GLU A 164 0.36 19.78 5.61
CA GLU A 164 1.59 19.40 6.31
C GLU A 164 2.56 20.58 6.38
N SER A 165 3.11 20.85 7.57
CA SER A 165 4.17 21.85 7.77
C SER A 165 5.49 21.42 7.11
N PRO A 166 6.39 22.35 6.73
CA PRO A 166 7.63 22.03 6.01
C PRO A 166 8.54 21.14 6.87
N GLY A 167 8.67 19.87 6.46
CA GLY A 167 9.34 18.80 7.20
C GLY A 167 8.58 17.48 7.06
N PHE A 168 8.38 17.04 5.81
CA PHE A 168 7.55 15.88 5.45
C PHE A 168 7.99 14.62 6.21
N VAL A 169 7.09 14.06 7.03
CA VAL A 169 7.35 12.80 7.77
C VAL A 169 7.75 11.69 6.80
N SER A 170 7.15 11.67 5.61
CA SER A 170 7.43 10.70 4.54
C SER A 170 8.84 10.86 3.98
N THR A 171 9.31 12.09 3.74
CA THR A 171 10.71 12.36 3.33
C THR A 171 11.68 11.95 4.43
N SER A 172 11.40 12.31 5.69
CA SER A 172 12.25 11.89 6.80
C SER A 172 12.29 10.37 7.00
N ALA A 173 11.19 9.66 6.72
CA ALA A 173 11.15 8.20 6.77
C ALA A 173 11.93 7.57 5.61
N LEU A 174 11.84 8.15 4.41
CA LEU A 174 12.64 7.75 3.24
C LEU A 174 14.15 7.97 3.45
N ASP A 175 14.53 9.04 4.14
CA ASP A 175 15.92 9.35 4.47
C ASP A 175 16.45 8.49 5.63
N ALA A 176 15.58 8.15 6.58
CA ALA A 176 15.93 7.30 7.72
C ALA A 176 16.09 5.81 7.36
N PHE A 177 15.54 5.37 6.23
CA PHE A 177 15.67 3.99 5.78
C PHE A 177 17.14 3.62 5.56
N SER A 178 17.65 2.72 6.40
CA SER A 178 19.07 2.37 6.44
C SER A 178 19.48 1.26 5.46
N GLY A 179 18.50 0.57 4.87
CA GLY A 179 18.72 -0.53 3.92
C GLY A 179 19.06 -0.08 2.50
N ASP A 180 19.43 -1.05 1.67
CA ASP A 180 19.59 -0.84 0.22
C ASP A 180 18.22 -0.58 -0.42
N LYS A 181 18.01 0.66 -0.90
CA LYS A 181 16.74 1.12 -1.47
C LYS A 181 16.35 0.38 -2.77
N SER A 182 17.31 -0.28 -3.43
CA SER A 182 17.07 -1.08 -4.64
C SER A 182 16.48 -2.46 -4.35
N LEU A 183 16.59 -2.95 -3.10
CA LEU A 183 16.02 -4.23 -2.70
C LEU A 183 14.49 -4.15 -2.63
N ILE A 184 13.84 -5.20 -3.12
CA ILE A 184 12.39 -5.38 -3.01
C ILE A 184 12.04 -5.65 -1.54
N VAL A 185 11.16 -4.82 -0.98
CA VAL A 185 10.71 -4.93 0.40
C VAL A 185 9.36 -5.65 0.45
N GLY A 186 9.25 -6.68 1.28
CA GLY A 186 8.06 -7.54 1.37
C GLY A 186 6.76 -6.81 1.65
N SER A 187 6.78 -5.82 2.55
CA SER A 187 5.61 -5.00 2.90
C SER A 187 5.18 -4.03 1.79
N LEU A 188 6.04 -3.80 0.79
CA LEU A 188 5.77 -2.89 -0.34
C LEU A 188 5.39 -3.65 -1.62
N GLY A 189 6.03 -4.81 -1.85
CA GLY A 189 5.99 -5.53 -3.13
C GLY A 189 6.93 -4.98 -4.21
N CYS A 190 7.57 -3.85 -3.95
CA CYS A 190 8.56 -3.21 -4.83
C CYS A 190 9.75 -2.68 -4.01
N SER A 191 10.71 -2.08 -4.70
CA SER A 191 11.84 -1.38 -4.05
C SER A 191 11.42 -0.03 -3.45
N VAL A 192 12.18 0.45 -2.46
CA VAL A 192 11.94 1.78 -1.85
C VAL A 192 12.11 2.89 -2.89
N GLU A 193 13.02 2.72 -3.85
CA GLU A 193 13.21 3.68 -4.95
C GLU A 193 11.96 3.84 -5.82
N VAL A 194 11.25 2.75 -6.14
CA VAL A 194 9.97 2.83 -6.89
C VAL A 194 8.91 3.57 -6.07
N LEU A 195 8.81 3.28 -4.78
CA LEU A 195 7.85 3.96 -3.90
C LEU A 195 8.15 5.46 -3.77
N GLU A 196 9.41 5.84 -3.68
CA GLU A 196 9.84 7.24 -3.68
C GLU A 196 9.44 7.95 -4.99
N ILE A 197 9.58 7.27 -6.14
CA ILE A 197 9.13 7.81 -7.42
C ILE A 197 7.61 8.00 -7.43
N ILE A 198 6.82 7.06 -6.89
CA ILE A 198 5.35 7.21 -6.77
C ILE A 198 5.01 8.46 -5.95
N ASP A 199 5.67 8.67 -4.80
CA ASP A 199 5.43 9.86 -3.97
C ASP A 199 5.82 11.16 -4.69
N ARG A 200 6.94 11.17 -5.44
CA ARG A 200 7.32 12.31 -6.28
C ARG A 200 6.28 12.61 -7.37
N ILE A 201 5.65 11.59 -7.94
CA ILE A 201 4.56 11.77 -8.91
C ILE A 201 3.31 12.34 -8.22
N ASN A 202 2.96 11.86 -7.02
CA ASN A 202 1.87 12.44 -6.23
C ASN A 202 2.09 13.94 -5.96
N MET A 203 3.33 14.32 -5.62
CA MET A 203 3.70 15.72 -5.41
C MET A 203 3.65 16.52 -6.71
N MET A 204 4.06 15.96 -7.84
CA MET A 204 3.93 16.60 -9.15
C MET A 204 2.46 16.87 -9.50
N ARG A 205 1.58 15.89 -9.27
CA ARG A 205 0.13 16.02 -9.48
C ARG A 205 -0.43 17.20 -8.67
N LEU A 206 -0.01 17.34 -7.42
CA LEU A 206 -0.44 18.41 -6.52
C LEU A 206 -0.02 19.82 -7.00
N HIS A 207 1.20 19.96 -7.51
CA HIS A 207 1.78 21.26 -7.91
C HIS A 207 1.56 21.60 -9.39
N SER A 208 0.87 20.74 -10.14
CA SER A 208 0.62 20.89 -11.58
C SER A 208 -0.02 22.23 -11.97
N ALA A 209 -0.80 22.85 -11.08
CA ALA A 209 -1.43 24.15 -11.30
C ALA A 209 -0.50 25.37 -11.08
N HIS A 210 0.63 25.19 -10.40
CA HIS A 210 1.52 26.28 -9.97
C HIS A 210 2.92 26.25 -10.60
N ASP A 211 3.37 25.09 -11.11
CA ASP A 211 4.67 24.96 -11.76
C ASP A 211 4.65 25.47 -13.21
N CYS A 212 5.77 26.08 -13.65
CA CYS A 212 5.93 26.39 -15.08
C CYS A 212 6.06 25.10 -15.91
N LEU A 213 5.42 25.08 -17.08
CA LEU A 213 5.29 23.88 -17.93
C LEU A 213 6.65 23.24 -18.30
N SER A 214 7.69 24.05 -18.48
CA SER A 214 9.04 23.56 -18.78
C SER A 214 9.68 22.82 -17.60
N THR A 215 9.53 23.31 -16.37
CA THR A 215 10.11 22.67 -15.18
C THR A 215 9.40 21.37 -14.85
N SER A 216 8.06 21.33 -14.94
CA SER A 216 7.29 20.10 -14.73
C SER A 216 7.61 19.04 -15.77
N THR A 217 7.79 19.41 -17.03
CA THR A 217 8.20 18.48 -18.10
C THR A 217 9.61 17.93 -17.88
N LEU A 218 10.57 18.75 -17.44
CA LEU A 218 11.92 18.27 -17.08
C LEU A 218 11.90 17.29 -15.90
N ARG A 219 11.15 17.61 -14.84
CA ARG A 219 10.97 16.72 -13.67
C ARG A 219 10.35 15.39 -14.10
N ARG A 220 9.32 15.42 -14.95
CA ARG A 220 8.71 14.22 -15.53
C ARG A 220 9.74 13.38 -16.27
N CYS A 221 10.55 13.97 -17.15
CA CYS A 221 11.55 13.24 -17.92
C CYS A 221 12.60 12.56 -17.03
N ASP A 222 13.04 13.24 -15.95
CA ASP A 222 13.93 12.66 -14.95
C ASP A 222 13.30 11.42 -14.27
N LEU A 223 12.03 11.52 -13.84
CA LEU A 223 11.32 10.38 -13.24
C LEU A 223 11.14 9.22 -14.23
N ALA A 224 10.80 9.51 -15.49
CA ALA A 224 10.66 8.50 -16.54
C ALA A 224 12.00 7.79 -16.80
N MET A 225 13.10 8.54 -16.88
CA MET A 225 14.45 7.99 -17.05
C MET A 225 14.88 7.13 -15.87
N LYS A 226 14.55 7.54 -14.64
CA LYS A 226 14.78 6.72 -13.44
C LYS A 226 14.00 5.41 -13.53
N LEU A 227 12.70 5.45 -13.85
CA LEU A 227 11.87 4.24 -14.01
C LEU A 227 12.30 3.32 -15.14
N TYR A 228 12.91 3.86 -16.20
CA TYR A 228 13.44 3.05 -17.30
C TYR A 228 14.69 2.28 -16.87
N ASN A 229 15.55 2.90 -16.05
CA ASN A 229 16.84 2.34 -15.65
C ASN A 229 16.80 1.64 -14.28
N ILE A 230 15.70 1.74 -13.54
CA ILE A 230 15.58 1.19 -12.19
C ILE A 230 15.77 -0.32 -12.19
N ARG A 231 16.57 -0.81 -11.26
CA ARG A 231 16.81 -2.25 -11.05
C ARG A 231 16.31 -2.62 -9.68
N GLN A 232 15.25 -3.42 -9.63
CA GLN A 232 14.69 -3.92 -8.39
C GLN A 232 15.34 -5.27 -8.08
N LEU A 233 16.08 -5.33 -6.99
CA LEU A 233 16.90 -6.48 -6.62
C LEU A 233 16.18 -7.36 -5.61
N LEU A 234 16.36 -8.67 -5.75
CA LEU A 234 15.87 -9.64 -4.78
C LEU A 234 16.96 -9.94 -3.75
N ALA A 235 16.61 -9.99 -2.46
CA ALA A 235 17.55 -10.40 -1.42
C ALA A 235 18.10 -11.81 -1.72
N PRO A 236 19.41 -12.09 -1.50
CA PRO A 236 20.02 -13.37 -1.84
C PRO A 236 19.28 -14.59 -1.28
N ILE A 237 18.73 -14.48 -0.07
CA ILE A 237 18.02 -15.58 0.59
C ILE A 237 16.70 -15.93 -0.12
N GLU A 238 16.03 -14.95 -0.72
CA GLU A 238 14.78 -15.13 -1.47
C GLU A 238 15.03 -15.71 -2.86
N SER A 239 16.25 -15.56 -3.41
CA SER A 239 16.63 -16.11 -4.72
C SER A 239 16.72 -17.63 -4.77
N SER A 240 16.78 -18.28 -3.60
CA SER A 240 16.95 -19.75 -3.47
C SER A 240 15.77 -20.56 -4.03
N TYR A 241 14.61 -19.95 -4.23
CA TYR A 241 13.40 -20.62 -4.71
C TYR A 241 12.90 -19.98 -6.01
N SER A 242 13.16 -20.62 -7.15
CA SER A 242 12.95 -20.05 -8.49
C SER A 242 11.53 -19.53 -8.75
N LEU A 243 10.48 -20.29 -8.39
CA LEU A 243 9.09 -19.88 -8.58
C LEU A 243 8.70 -18.68 -7.70
N ARG A 244 9.20 -18.63 -6.47
CA ARG A 244 8.93 -17.51 -5.55
C ARG A 244 9.65 -16.26 -6.02
N ALA A 245 10.92 -16.38 -6.38
CA ALA A 245 11.72 -15.30 -6.94
C ALA A 245 11.06 -14.69 -8.19
N HIS A 246 10.58 -15.53 -9.11
CA HIS A 246 9.83 -15.06 -10.28
C HIS A 246 8.58 -14.26 -9.89
N ARG A 247 7.78 -14.74 -8.91
CA ARG A 247 6.58 -14.01 -8.47
C ARG A 247 6.91 -12.66 -7.85
N ILE A 248 7.92 -12.60 -6.99
CA ILE A 248 8.36 -11.36 -6.34
C ILE A 248 8.81 -10.34 -7.40
N LEU A 249 9.64 -10.76 -8.34
CA LEU A 249 10.13 -9.91 -9.43
C LEU A 249 8.98 -9.45 -10.35
N ALA A 250 8.02 -10.32 -10.64
CA ALA A 250 6.85 -9.97 -11.44
C ALA A 250 5.94 -8.95 -10.73
N ILE A 251 5.76 -9.04 -9.41
CA ILE A 251 5.02 -8.01 -8.64
C ILE A 251 5.77 -6.67 -8.68
N ALA A 252 7.09 -6.69 -8.47
CA ALA A 252 7.91 -5.50 -8.53
C ALA A 252 7.86 -4.84 -9.93
N GLU A 253 7.90 -5.62 -11.00
CA GLU A 253 7.74 -5.14 -12.37
C GLU A 253 6.35 -4.53 -12.61
N LEU A 254 5.31 -5.13 -12.02
CA LEU A 254 3.95 -4.60 -12.08
C LEU A 254 3.87 -3.19 -11.47
N TYR A 255 4.53 -2.95 -10.32
CA TYR A 255 4.66 -1.60 -9.76
C TYR A 255 5.37 -0.66 -10.73
N ARG A 256 6.51 -1.07 -11.30
CA ARG A 256 7.28 -0.22 -12.23
C ARG A 256 6.43 0.22 -13.44
N LEU A 257 5.70 -0.73 -14.05
CA LEU A 257 4.82 -0.47 -15.19
C LEU A 257 3.63 0.42 -14.80
N ALA A 258 2.99 0.15 -13.66
CA ALA A 258 1.92 1.00 -13.16
C ALA A 258 2.41 2.42 -12.84
N THR A 259 3.61 2.58 -12.28
CA THR A 259 4.21 3.90 -12.02
C THR A 259 4.51 4.66 -13.32
N LEU A 260 4.96 3.99 -14.38
CA LEU A 260 5.10 4.59 -15.71
C LEU A 260 3.76 5.09 -16.25
N LEU A 261 2.74 4.23 -16.24
CA LEU A 261 1.38 4.59 -16.67
C LEU A 261 0.81 5.75 -15.85
N TYR A 262 1.03 5.74 -14.53
CA TYR A 262 0.61 6.81 -13.65
C TYR A 262 1.32 8.13 -13.97
N LEU A 263 2.64 8.12 -14.21
CA LEU A 263 3.40 9.30 -14.64
C LEU A 263 2.86 9.86 -15.96
N GLN A 264 2.61 9.01 -16.96
CA GLN A 264 1.98 9.37 -18.24
C GLN A 264 0.60 10.01 -18.08
N ARG A 265 -0.11 9.67 -17.00
CA ARG A 265 -1.41 10.24 -16.71
C ARG A 265 -1.34 11.58 -15.98
N VAL A 266 -0.43 11.71 -15.03
CA VAL A 266 -0.24 12.95 -14.27
C VAL A 266 0.31 14.09 -15.12
N HIS A 267 1.23 13.79 -16.05
CA HIS A 267 1.82 14.80 -16.93
C HIS A 267 1.96 14.26 -18.35
N PRO A 268 0.90 14.22 -19.17
CA PRO A 268 0.97 13.60 -20.50
C PRO A 268 1.90 14.37 -21.47
N ILE A 269 2.65 13.63 -22.28
CA ILE A 269 3.42 14.15 -23.42
C ILE A 269 3.06 13.37 -24.70
N ALA A 270 3.39 13.91 -25.89
CA ALA A 270 2.98 13.32 -27.16
C ALA A 270 3.54 11.90 -27.39
N GLU A 271 4.73 11.61 -26.88
CA GLU A 271 5.38 10.30 -26.97
C GLU A 271 4.63 9.21 -26.20
N ASP A 272 3.76 9.59 -25.26
CA ASP A 272 3.00 8.64 -24.45
C ASP A 272 1.96 7.87 -25.26
N ASP A 273 1.48 8.44 -26.37
CA ASP A 273 0.49 7.77 -27.22
C ASP A 273 1.06 6.51 -27.89
N PHE A 274 2.39 6.46 -28.07
CA PHE A 274 3.08 5.28 -28.61
C PHE A 274 3.53 4.29 -27.52
N THR A 275 3.94 4.80 -26.36
CA THR A 275 4.53 3.96 -25.29
C THR A 275 3.48 3.40 -24.33
N ARG A 276 2.36 4.09 -24.13
CA ARG A 276 1.27 3.64 -23.24
C ARG A 276 0.70 2.27 -23.62
N PRO A 277 0.35 1.99 -24.89
CA PRO A 277 -0.13 0.65 -25.27
C PRO A 277 0.89 -0.45 -25.01
N VAL A 278 2.18 -0.15 -25.17
CA VAL A 278 3.27 -1.09 -24.89
C VAL A 278 3.33 -1.43 -23.40
N TYR A 279 3.28 -0.41 -22.53
CA TYR A 279 3.29 -0.63 -21.07
C TYR A 279 2.03 -1.36 -20.58
N VAL A 280 0.85 -1.05 -21.13
CA VAL A 280 -0.39 -1.77 -20.81
C VAL A 280 -0.26 -3.25 -21.20
N GLN A 281 0.21 -3.55 -22.40
CA GLN A 281 0.38 -4.92 -22.87
C GLN A 281 1.38 -5.70 -22.00
N GLN A 282 2.53 -5.10 -21.69
CA GLN A 282 3.52 -5.70 -20.77
C GLN A 282 2.90 -5.98 -19.40
N ALA A 283 2.11 -5.05 -18.87
CA ALA A 283 1.49 -5.21 -17.57
C ALA A 283 0.44 -6.33 -17.54
N LEU A 284 -0.35 -6.48 -18.62
CA LEU A 284 -1.30 -7.58 -18.79
C LEU A 284 -0.59 -8.95 -18.87
N GLU A 285 0.56 -9.03 -19.54
CA GLU A 285 1.39 -10.23 -19.59
C GLU A 285 1.94 -10.60 -18.21
N VAL A 286 2.41 -9.62 -17.45
CA VAL A 286 2.86 -9.80 -16.06
C VAL A 286 1.71 -10.31 -15.19
N LEU A 287 0.52 -9.69 -15.25
CA LEU A 287 -0.67 -10.14 -14.51
C LEU A 287 -1.03 -11.59 -14.83
N LYS A 288 -0.99 -11.96 -16.11
CA LYS A 288 -1.26 -13.33 -16.56
C LYS A 288 -0.25 -14.34 -15.97
N SER A 289 1.01 -13.95 -15.83
CA SER A 289 2.08 -14.80 -15.27
C SER A 289 2.01 -15.00 -13.75
N LEU A 290 1.46 -14.04 -13.00
CA LEU A 290 1.43 -14.06 -11.53
C LEU A 290 0.48 -15.13 -10.96
N GLY A 291 -0.55 -15.51 -11.72
CA GLY A 291 -1.63 -16.36 -11.24
C GLY A 291 -2.54 -15.62 -10.26
N VAL A 292 -2.03 -15.12 -9.14
CA VAL A 292 -2.76 -14.29 -8.17
C VAL A 292 -1.98 -13.01 -7.92
N ALA A 293 -2.53 -11.88 -8.37
CA ALA A 293 -1.96 -10.58 -8.03
C ALA A 293 -2.16 -10.29 -6.54
N THR A 294 -1.15 -9.72 -5.89
CA THR A 294 -1.21 -9.37 -4.47
C THR A 294 -1.25 -7.87 -4.23
N SER A 295 -0.98 -7.07 -5.26
CA SER A 295 -0.86 -5.61 -5.17
C SER A 295 -2.05 -4.93 -5.86
N PRO A 296 -3.00 -4.37 -5.11
CA PRO A 296 -4.21 -3.73 -5.62
C PRO A 296 -3.94 -2.45 -6.42
N TRP A 297 -2.96 -1.63 -5.99
CA TRP A 297 -2.67 -0.35 -6.66
C TRP A 297 -2.19 -0.51 -8.12
N PRO A 298 -1.21 -1.38 -8.44
CA PRO A 298 -0.85 -1.60 -9.83
C PRO A 298 -2.01 -2.11 -10.69
N VAL A 299 -2.81 -3.05 -10.16
CA VAL A 299 -3.99 -3.59 -10.87
C VAL A 299 -4.99 -2.48 -11.17
N PHE A 300 -5.22 -1.57 -10.23
CA PHE A 300 -6.08 -0.40 -10.43
C PHE A 300 -5.60 0.49 -11.58
N VAL A 301 -4.32 0.90 -11.55
CA VAL A 301 -3.77 1.79 -12.58
C VAL A 301 -3.87 1.15 -13.96
N ILE A 302 -3.54 -0.14 -14.08
CA ILE A 302 -3.64 -0.89 -15.34
C ILE A 302 -5.11 -0.96 -15.79
N ALA A 303 -6.03 -1.31 -14.89
CA ALA A 303 -7.46 -1.38 -15.18
C ALA A 303 -8.03 -0.06 -15.71
N CYS A 304 -7.51 1.07 -15.27
CA CYS A 304 -7.91 2.38 -15.76
C CYS A 304 -7.34 2.74 -17.14
N GLU A 305 -6.30 2.02 -17.60
CA GLU A 305 -5.60 2.25 -18.87
C GLU A 305 -5.88 1.21 -19.96
N VAL A 306 -6.52 0.08 -19.64
CA VAL A 306 -6.91 -0.94 -20.62
C VAL A 306 -8.06 -0.48 -21.53
N ASP A 307 -8.09 -1.04 -22.73
CA ASP A 307 -9.22 -0.90 -23.65
C ASP A 307 -10.31 -1.97 -23.37
N GLU A 308 -11.46 -1.82 -24.02
CA GLU A 308 -12.66 -2.64 -23.77
C GLU A 308 -12.39 -4.15 -23.86
N GLN A 309 -11.60 -4.57 -24.84
CA GLN A 309 -11.26 -5.98 -25.09
C GLN A 309 -10.51 -6.65 -23.92
N ASP A 310 -9.75 -5.87 -23.14
CA ASP A 310 -8.88 -6.37 -22.08
C ASP A 310 -9.56 -6.31 -20.68
N ARG A 311 -10.71 -5.64 -20.57
CA ARG A 311 -11.46 -5.50 -19.30
C ARG A 311 -11.83 -6.84 -18.68
N VAL A 312 -12.14 -7.85 -19.50
CA VAL A 312 -12.47 -9.21 -19.02
C VAL A 312 -11.27 -9.84 -18.31
N SER A 313 -10.05 -9.62 -18.80
CA SER A 313 -8.82 -10.12 -18.17
C SER A 313 -8.60 -9.49 -16.80
N ILE A 314 -8.89 -8.19 -16.67
CA ILE A 314 -8.84 -7.46 -15.40
C ILE A 314 -9.88 -8.00 -14.41
N LEU A 315 -11.13 -8.21 -14.84
CA LEU A 315 -12.17 -8.78 -13.98
C LEU A 315 -11.80 -10.17 -13.46
N HIS A 316 -11.26 -11.04 -14.32
CA HIS A 316 -10.74 -12.34 -13.90
C HIS A 316 -9.58 -12.20 -12.91
N THR A 317 -8.71 -11.21 -13.08
CA THR A 317 -7.63 -10.93 -12.14
C THR A 317 -8.22 -10.58 -10.77
N LEU A 318 -9.19 -9.65 -10.70
CA LEU A 318 -9.86 -9.25 -9.46
C LEU A 318 -10.60 -10.42 -8.79
N ASP A 319 -11.28 -11.27 -9.56
CA ASP A 319 -11.94 -12.48 -9.06
C ASP A 319 -10.94 -13.44 -8.40
N ARG A 320 -9.77 -13.62 -9.01
CA ARG A 320 -8.69 -14.45 -8.44
C ARG A 320 -8.08 -13.83 -7.19
N MET A 321 -7.87 -12.52 -7.18
CA MET A 321 -7.40 -11.79 -5.99
C MET A 321 -8.35 -11.99 -4.80
N TYR A 322 -9.65 -11.87 -5.04
CA TYR A 322 -10.66 -12.01 -4.00
C TYR A 322 -10.85 -13.46 -3.56
N SER A 323 -10.98 -14.41 -4.49
CA SER A 323 -11.22 -15.82 -4.16
C SER A 323 -10.09 -16.47 -3.36
N VAL A 324 -8.84 -16.03 -3.55
CA VAL A 324 -7.68 -16.60 -2.85
C VAL A 324 -7.40 -15.91 -1.51
N ARG A 325 -7.62 -14.60 -1.41
CA ARG A 325 -7.23 -13.82 -0.21
C ARG A 325 -8.39 -13.36 0.66
N SER A 326 -9.60 -13.31 0.10
CA SER A 326 -10.83 -12.89 0.77
C SER A 326 -10.72 -11.54 1.51
N ILE A 327 -9.99 -10.57 0.94
CA ILE A 327 -9.78 -9.23 1.52
C ILE A 327 -10.87 -8.27 1.01
N GLY A 328 -11.51 -7.54 1.92
CA GLY A 328 -12.63 -6.63 1.64
C GLY A 328 -12.34 -5.56 0.59
N ASN A 329 -11.13 -4.96 0.62
CA ASN A 329 -10.74 -3.90 -0.32
C ASN A 329 -10.81 -4.29 -1.81
N ILE A 330 -10.71 -5.58 -2.15
CA ILE A 330 -10.79 -6.03 -3.55
C ILE A 330 -12.19 -5.84 -4.14
N LYS A 331 -13.23 -5.95 -3.30
CA LYS A 331 -14.61 -5.63 -3.75
C LYS A 331 -14.75 -4.15 -4.04
N VAL A 332 -14.28 -3.30 -3.12
CA VAL A 332 -14.27 -1.83 -3.31
C VAL A 332 -13.49 -1.47 -4.56
N LEU A 333 -12.33 -2.11 -4.78
CA LEU A 333 -11.52 -1.96 -5.99
C LEU A 333 -12.31 -2.24 -7.26
N ARG A 334 -13.00 -3.37 -7.31
CA ARG A 334 -13.84 -3.74 -8.44
C ARG A 334 -14.94 -2.71 -8.69
N ASP A 335 -15.65 -2.30 -7.65
CA ASP A 335 -16.77 -1.36 -7.77
C ASP A 335 -16.31 -0.02 -8.35
N VAL A 336 -15.13 0.47 -7.94
CA VAL A 336 -14.54 1.70 -8.45
C VAL A 336 -14.10 1.54 -9.91
N ILE A 337 -13.42 0.44 -10.26
CA ILE A 337 -12.98 0.17 -11.65
C ILE A 337 -14.20 0.11 -12.59
N GLU A 338 -15.22 -0.67 -12.23
CA GLU A 338 -16.44 -0.79 -13.03
C GLU A 338 -17.16 0.56 -13.16
N SER A 339 -17.15 1.39 -12.12
CA SER A 339 -17.72 2.73 -12.17
C SER A 339 -16.96 3.64 -13.14
N ILE A 340 -15.63 3.59 -13.15
CA ILE A 340 -14.79 4.32 -14.10
C ILE A 340 -15.10 3.87 -15.53
N TRP A 341 -15.16 2.56 -15.79
CA TRP A 341 -15.49 2.02 -17.11
C TRP A 341 -16.89 2.43 -17.58
N LYS A 342 -17.91 2.33 -16.73
CA LYS A 342 -19.27 2.79 -17.04
C LYS A 342 -19.28 4.27 -17.45
N GLN A 343 -18.53 5.12 -16.75
CA GLN A 343 -18.43 6.54 -17.09
C GLN A 343 -17.65 6.80 -18.37
N GLN A 344 -16.61 6.02 -18.65
CA GLN A 344 -15.90 6.04 -19.93
C GLN A 344 -16.82 5.69 -21.09
N ASP A 345 -17.60 4.62 -20.95
CA ASP A 345 -18.50 4.13 -22.00
C ASP A 345 -19.58 5.18 -22.28
N LEU A 346 -20.19 5.76 -21.25
CA LEU A 346 -21.19 6.84 -21.40
C LEU A 346 -20.64 8.09 -22.10
N ARG A 347 -19.36 8.44 -21.88
CA ARG A 347 -18.73 9.61 -22.52
C ARG A 347 -18.28 9.33 -23.95
N SER A 348 -17.80 8.11 -24.23
CA SER A 348 -17.40 7.69 -25.58
C SER A 348 -18.55 7.79 -26.59
N ILE A 349 -19.79 7.54 -26.14
CA ILE A 349 -21.02 7.71 -26.92
C ILE A 349 -21.30 9.19 -27.24
N ARG A 350 -20.88 10.13 -26.37
CA ARG A 350 -21.20 11.57 -26.47
C ARG A 350 -20.12 12.39 -27.18
N LYS A 351 -18.86 11.98 -27.09
CA LYS A 351 -17.70 12.64 -27.71
C LYS A 351 -16.71 11.58 -28.20
N ALA A 352 -16.74 11.27 -29.49
CA ALA A 352 -15.80 10.36 -30.10
C ALA A 352 -14.36 10.91 -29.96
N GLY A 353 -13.47 10.15 -29.31
CA GLY A 353 -12.02 10.38 -29.33
C GLY A 353 -11.38 11.04 -28.10
N GLN A 354 -12.11 11.41 -27.04
CA GLN A 354 -11.49 11.97 -25.83
C GLN A 354 -11.48 10.94 -24.67
N ARG A 355 -10.30 10.37 -24.38
CA ARG A 355 -10.12 9.41 -23.27
C ARG A 355 -10.40 10.13 -21.94
N VAL A 356 -11.20 9.52 -21.08
CA VAL A 356 -11.58 10.15 -19.81
C VAL A 356 -10.36 10.21 -18.89
N ASP A 357 -10.17 11.37 -18.26
CA ASP A 357 -9.22 11.54 -17.18
C ASP A 357 -9.76 10.89 -15.91
N TRP A 358 -9.35 9.64 -15.66
CA TRP A 358 -9.83 8.91 -14.50
C TRP A 358 -9.26 9.43 -13.18
N LEU A 359 -8.23 10.29 -13.19
CA LEU A 359 -7.73 10.94 -11.98
C LEU A 359 -8.82 11.81 -11.33
N GLN A 360 -9.73 12.37 -12.12
CA GLN A 360 -10.86 13.17 -11.63
C GLN A 360 -11.86 12.32 -10.82
N PHE A 361 -11.99 11.03 -11.12
CA PHE A 361 -12.89 10.13 -10.37
C PHE A 361 -12.30 9.70 -9.02
N VAL A 362 -10.99 9.78 -8.88
CA VAL A 362 -10.27 9.53 -7.63
C VAL A 362 -10.45 10.73 -6.66
N GLU A 363 -10.75 11.93 -7.18
CA GLU A 363 -10.86 13.17 -6.38
C GLU A 363 -12.28 13.45 -5.85
N CYS A 364 -13.32 12.91 -6.47
CA CYS A 364 -14.72 13.26 -6.16
C CYS A 364 -15.36 12.36 -5.08
N ASP A 365 -14.87 12.35 -3.84
CA ASP A 365 -15.49 11.71 -2.65
C ASP A 365 -16.00 10.25 -2.82
N VAL A 366 -15.65 9.58 -3.92
CA VAL A 366 -15.88 8.16 -4.11
C VAL A 366 -14.93 7.46 -3.15
N PRO A 367 -15.37 6.48 -2.35
CA PRO A 367 -14.48 5.70 -1.50
C PRO A 367 -13.46 4.99 -2.41
N VAL A 368 -12.28 5.58 -2.56
CA VAL A 368 -11.21 5.03 -3.37
C VAL A 368 -10.67 3.79 -2.66
N PRO A 369 -10.35 2.70 -3.38
CA PRO A 369 -9.95 1.47 -2.75
C PRO A 369 -8.68 1.71 -1.94
N TRP A 370 -8.69 1.27 -0.69
CA TRP A 370 -7.47 1.31 0.08
C TRP A 370 -6.54 0.19 -0.39
N PHE A 371 -5.41 0.59 -0.96
CA PHE A 371 -4.46 -0.32 -1.54
C PHE A 371 -3.49 -0.81 -0.44
N ILE A 372 -3.82 -1.92 0.26
CA ILE A 372 -2.79 -2.74 0.94
C ILE A 372 -2.00 -3.47 -0.11
#